data_AF-A0A0P6X226-F1
#
_entry.id   AF-A0A0P6X226-F1
#
_cell.length_a   1.000
_cell.length_b   1.000
_cell.length_c   1.000
_cell.angle_alpha   90.00
_cell.angle_beta   90.00
_cell.angle_gamma   90.00
#
_symmetry.space_group_name_H-M   'P 1'
#
loop_
_entity.id
_entity.type
_entity.pdbx_description
1 polymer ?
#
loop_
_entity_poly.entity_id
_entity_poly.type
_entity_poly.pdbx_seq_one_letter_code
_entity_poly.pdbx_strand_id
1 'polypeptide(L)'
;MHNLDELISRWKSGLNLQENILADDIDELEDHLRMGISHLVSLGLSEEEAFLIAARRIGTGANLEAEFEKVNTGSLWIHRLRWMVIGILGFQALSTVWAFLARAGSSWLLMSTKSILSSGILFVVLSILLPVILWLGVKTLTREKTLGIVRQSPFSQFVEQRWGWLLGCLAGLFLLVPIGGILLTSITAANMPITMYAEYSAVVSMYQLVSGILLPLLGLILLQWLNVDRKKHLATN
;
A
#
# COMPACT_ATOMS: atom_id res chain seq x y z
N MET A 1 20.13 -33.18 9.57
CA MET A 1 19.27 -32.34 8.72
C MET A 1 18.28 -31.46 9.51
N HIS A 2 17.41 -31.94 10.41
CA HIS A 2 16.47 -31.05 11.14
C HIS A 2 17.11 -29.93 11.97
N ASN A 3 18.33 -30.10 12.48
CA ASN A 3 19.00 -29.07 13.29
C ASN A 3 19.43 -27.85 12.44
N LEU A 4 19.92 -28.07 11.21
CA LEU A 4 20.47 -27.00 10.38
C LEU A 4 19.39 -26.01 9.91
N ASP A 5 18.25 -26.50 9.44
CA ASP A 5 17.15 -25.62 9.01
C ASP A 5 16.54 -24.85 10.18
N GLU A 6 16.52 -25.42 11.40
CA GLU A 6 16.14 -24.67 12.60
C GLU A 6 17.14 -23.55 12.93
N LEU A 7 18.45 -23.82 12.81
CA LEU A 7 19.50 -22.82 13.02
C LEU A 7 19.41 -21.66 12.01
N ILE A 8 19.18 -21.98 10.72
CA ILE A 8 18.99 -20.99 9.66
C ILE A 8 17.72 -20.17 9.91
N SER A 9 16.60 -20.81 10.29
CA SER A 9 15.35 -20.11 10.60
C SER A 9 15.48 -19.15 11.79
N ARG A 10 16.20 -19.56 12.85
CA ARG A 10 16.51 -18.68 14.00
C ARG A 10 17.39 -17.51 13.60
N TRP A 11 18.39 -17.74 12.74
CA TRP A 11 19.25 -16.69 12.21
C TRP A 11 18.47 -15.67 11.36
N LYS A 12 17.60 -16.12 10.44
CA LYS A 12 16.69 -15.23 9.67
C LYS A 12 15.80 -14.40 10.58
N SER A 13 15.24 -15.04 11.61
CA SER A 13 14.37 -14.37 12.58
C SER A 13 15.11 -13.29 13.38
N GLY A 14 16.41 -13.48 13.64
CA GLY A 14 17.28 -12.48 14.26
C GLY A 14 17.55 -11.26 13.37
N LEU A 15 17.72 -11.47 12.06
CA LEU A 15 17.91 -10.39 11.08
C LEU A 15 16.62 -9.60 10.80
N ASN A 16 15.48 -10.28 10.79
CA ASN A 16 14.17 -9.67 10.56
C ASN A 16 13.72 -8.73 11.70
N LEU A 17 14.41 -8.77 12.85
CA LEU A 17 14.21 -7.81 13.93
C LEU A 17 14.89 -6.45 13.67
N GLN A 18 15.75 -6.35 12.65
CA GLN A 18 16.46 -5.11 12.30
C GLN A 18 15.68 -4.37 11.21
N GLU A 19 15.32 -3.09 11.45
CA GLU A 19 14.44 -2.32 10.57
C GLU A 19 15.03 -1.98 9.19
N ASN A 20 16.36 -2.15 9.01
CA ASN A 20 17.10 -1.69 7.84
C ASN A 20 17.43 -2.79 6.80
N ILE A 21 17.02 -4.03 7.04
CA ILE A 21 17.26 -5.15 6.13
C ILE A 21 15.93 -5.55 5.47
N LEU A 22 15.84 -5.48 4.14
CA LEU A 22 14.64 -5.88 3.41
C LEU A 22 14.50 -7.41 3.41
N ALA A 23 13.26 -7.90 3.27
CA ALA A 23 13.00 -9.34 3.16
C ALA A 23 13.73 -9.99 1.97
N ASP A 24 13.79 -9.29 0.83
CA ASP A 24 14.52 -9.75 -0.36
C ASP A 24 16.03 -9.92 -0.06
N ASP A 25 16.62 -9.00 0.72
CA ASP A 25 18.04 -9.06 1.11
C ASP A 25 18.30 -10.23 2.08
N ILE A 26 17.35 -10.54 2.96
CA ILE A 26 17.44 -11.68 3.89
C ILE A 26 17.46 -13.00 3.12
N ASP A 27 16.69 -13.12 2.05
CA ASP A 27 16.66 -14.32 1.21
C ASP A 27 17.97 -14.48 0.43
N GLU A 28 18.54 -13.41 -0.11
CA GLU A 28 19.87 -13.43 -0.75
C GLU A 28 20.98 -13.83 0.24
N LEU A 29 20.93 -13.30 1.47
CA LEU A 29 21.87 -13.66 2.53
C LEU A 29 21.70 -15.14 2.97
N GLU A 30 20.49 -15.69 2.95
CA GLU A 30 20.28 -17.13 3.19
C GLU A 30 20.94 -17.98 2.12
N ASP A 31 20.81 -17.63 0.85
CA ASP A 31 21.45 -18.34 -0.25
C ASP A 31 22.97 -18.34 -0.09
N HIS A 32 23.56 -17.19 0.25
CA HIS A 32 24.99 -17.09 0.58
C HIS A 32 25.38 -17.92 1.80
N LEU A 33 24.56 -17.95 2.84
CA LEU A 33 24.78 -18.78 4.03
C LEU A 33 24.80 -20.26 3.67
N ARG A 34 23.81 -20.73 2.90
CA ARG A 34 23.69 -22.14 2.47
C ARG A 34 24.83 -22.55 1.55
N MET A 35 25.27 -21.67 0.64
CA MET A 35 26.46 -21.91 -0.19
C MET A 35 27.72 -22.00 0.68
N GLY A 36 27.89 -21.10 1.64
CA GLY A 36 29.02 -21.11 2.58
C GLY A 36 29.07 -22.37 3.44
N ILE A 37 27.93 -22.83 3.95
CA ILE A 37 27.81 -24.08 4.70
C ILE A 37 28.20 -25.26 3.83
N SER A 38 27.62 -25.37 2.62
CA SER A 38 27.89 -26.47 1.70
C SER A 38 29.38 -26.57 1.35
N HIS A 39 30.04 -25.43 1.14
CA HIS A 39 31.48 -25.39 0.90
C HIS A 39 32.29 -25.84 2.12
N LEU A 40 31.96 -25.39 3.33
CA LEU A 40 32.67 -25.79 4.54
C LEU A 40 32.46 -27.27 4.90
N VAL A 41 31.26 -27.80 4.66
CA VAL A 41 30.98 -29.24 4.80
C VAL A 41 31.81 -30.04 3.80
N SER A 42 31.96 -29.55 2.55
CA SER A 42 32.81 -30.21 1.55
C SER A 42 34.31 -30.23 1.94
N LEU A 43 34.73 -29.32 2.82
CA LEU A 43 36.07 -29.26 3.40
C LEU A 43 36.21 -30.14 4.67
N GLY A 44 35.16 -30.87 5.04
CA GLY A 44 35.18 -31.84 6.14
C GLY A 44 34.68 -31.31 7.49
N LEU A 45 34.09 -30.11 7.54
CA LEU A 45 33.45 -29.62 8.77
C LEU A 45 32.07 -30.26 8.99
N SER A 46 31.66 -30.35 10.25
CA SER A 46 30.27 -30.71 10.58
C SER A 46 29.29 -29.61 10.14
N GLU A 47 28.02 -29.95 9.89
CA GLU A 47 26.97 -28.99 9.50
C GLU A 47 26.86 -27.82 10.51
N GLU A 48 27.00 -28.11 11.80
CA GLU A 48 26.90 -27.12 12.88
C GLU A 48 28.12 -26.17 12.93
N GLU A 49 29.33 -26.69 12.77
CA GLU A 49 30.54 -25.87 12.71
C GLU A 49 30.57 -25.03 11.41
N ALA A 50 30.17 -25.63 10.30
CA ALA A 50 30.04 -24.96 9.02
C ALA A 50 29.04 -23.79 9.10
N PHE A 51 27.89 -23.99 9.77
CA PHE A 51 26.92 -22.94 10.04
C PHE A 51 27.51 -21.80 10.87
N LEU A 52 28.16 -22.10 12.00
CA LEU A 52 28.72 -21.06 12.87
C LEU A 52 29.77 -20.20 12.16
N ILE A 53 30.62 -20.82 11.34
CA ILE A 53 31.64 -20.11 10.57
C ILE A 53 31.02 -19.31 9.43
N ALA A 54 30.08 -19.88 8.68
CA ALA A 54 29.40 -19.20 7.57
C ALA A 54 28.59 -18.00 8.08
N ALA A 55 27.81 -18.17 9.16
CA ALA A 55 27.05 -17.09 9.77
C ALA A 55 27.96 -15.98 10.31
N ARG A 56 29.13 -16.33 10.87
CA ARG A 56 30.11 -15.35 11.35
C ARG A 56 30.84 -14.61 10.23
N ARG A 57 31.03 -15.24 9.07
CA ARG A 57 31.61 -14.61 7.86
C ARG A 57 30.65 -13.63 7.22
N ILE A 58 29.35 -13.94 7.24
CA ILE A 58 28.32 -12.99 6.78
C ILE A 58 28.29 -11.77 7.71
N GLY A 59 28.40 -11.98 9.03
CA GLY A 59 28.57 -10.92 10.01
C GLY A 59 27.51 -10.96 11.11
N THR A 60 27.83 -10.40 12.28
CA THR A 60 26.85 -10.21 13.37
C THR A 60 26.00 -8.98 13.07
N GLY A 61 24.70 -9.04 13.42
CA GLY A 61 23.69 -8.05 13.01
C GLY A 61 24.09 -6.57 13.12
N ALA A 62 24.90 -6.19 14.11
CA ALA A 62 25.35 -4.80 14.27
C ALA A 62 26.30 -4.30 13.15
N ASN A 63 27.16 -5.18 12.61
CA ASN A 63 28.04 -4.82 11.48
C ASN A 63 27.29 -4.87 10.15
N LEU A 64 26.34 -5.82 10.02
CA LEU A 64 25.44 -5.88 8.87
C LEU A 64 24.57 -4.63 8.78
N GLU A 65 23.98 -4.21 9.89
CA GLU A 65 23.12 -3.04 9.97
C GLU A 65 23.86 -1.76 9.55
N ALA A 66 25.12 -1.58 9.96
CA ALA A 66 25.93 -0.43 9.56
C ALA A 66 26.37 -0.45 8.07
N GLU A 67 26.55 -1.62 7.47
CA GLU A 67 26.85 -1.74 6.03
C GLU A 67 25.59 -1.59 5.17
N PHE A 68 24.47 -2.17 5.59
CA PHE A 68 23.19 -2.03 4.90
C PHE A 68 22.54 -0.66 5.12
N GLU A 69 22.74 0.03 6.25
CA GLU A 69 22.23 1.40 6.45
C GLU A 69 22.84 2.39 5.44
N LYS A 70 24.09 2.17 5.02
CA LYS A 70 24.75 3.01 4.00
C LYS A 70 24.24 2.77 2.58
N VAL A 71 23.84 1.54 2.26
CA VAL A 71 23.44 1.14 0.90
C VAL A 71 21.90 1.18 0.73
N ASN A 72 21.15 0.85 1.78
CA ASN A 72 19.73 0.54 1.70
C ASN A 72 18.80 1.74 2.01
N THR A 73 19.32 2.87 2.49
CA THR A 73 18.50 4.08 2.77
C THR A 73 17.73 4.59 1.55
N GLY A 74 18.32 4.54 0.34
CA GLY A 74 17.64 4.87 -0.91
C GLY A 74 16.60 3.81 -1.32
N SER A 75 16.96 2.54 -1.19
CA SER A 75 16.13 1.38 -1.55
C SER A 75 14.87 1.23 -0.67
N LEU A 76 15.00 1.47 0.63
CA LEU A 76 13.90 1.45 1.61
C LEU A 76 12.85 2.52 1.31
N TRP A 77 13.28 3.74 0.94
CA TRP A 77 12.34 4.82 0.59
C TRP A 77 11.57 4.52 -0.69
N ILE A 78 12.23 3.96 -1.70
CA ILE A 78 11.59 3.54 -2.96
C ILE A 78 10.59 2.40 -2.71
N HIS A 79 10.93 1.43 -1.85
CA HIS A 79 10.01 0.36 -1.47
C HIS A 79 8.78 0.89 -0.74
N ARG A 80 8.95 1.82 0.21
CA ARG A 80 7.84 2.47 0.92
C ARG A 80 6.97 3.29 -0.03
N LEU A 81 7.57 4.07 -0.93
CA LEU A 81 6.87 4.82 -1.96
C LEU A 81 6.03 3.92 -2.86
N ARG A 82 6.56 2.75 -3.26
CA ARG A 82 5.84 1.78 -4.08
C ARG A 82 4.52 1.38 -3.44
N TRP A 83 4.54 1.04 -2.15
CA TRP A 83 3.34 0.68 -1.40
C TRP A 83 2.41 1.88 -1.19
N MET A 84 2.94 3.09 -1.00
CA MET A 84 2.12 4.32 -0.94
C MET A 84 1.38 4.55 -2.26
N VAL A 85 2.07 4.44 -3.40
CA VAL A 85 1.44 4.64 -4.71
C VAL A 85 0.41 3.54 -4.97
N ILE A 86 0.74 2.26 -4.72
CA ILE A 86 -0.23 1.15 -4.84
C ILE A 86 -1.44 1.39 -3.94
N GLY A 87 -1.24 1.86 -2.71
CA GLY A 87 -2.30 2.20 -1.77
C GLY A 87 -3.18 3.35 -2.28
N ILE A 88 -2.59 4.42 -2.81
CA ILE A 88 -3.31 5.56 -3.40
C ILE A 88 -4.13 5.11 -4.61
N LEU A 89 -3.55 4.32 -5.51
CA LEU A 89 -4.22 3.80 -6.70
C LEU A 89 -5.36 2.84 -6.34
N GLY A 90 -5.13 1.94 -5.38
CA GLY A 90 -6.15 1.04 -4.87
C GLY A 90 -7.29 1.78 -4.19
N PHE A 91 -6.97 2.78 -3.36
CA PHE A 91 -7.96 3.65 -2.73
C PHE A 91 -8.76 4.45 -3.78
N GLN A 92 -8.09 4.98 -4.80
CA GLN A 92 -8.76 5.71 -5.88
C GLN A 92 -9.72 4.80 -6.63
N ALA A 93 -9.28 3.62 -7.06
CA ALA A 93 -10.15 2.64 -7.73
C ALA A 93 -11.35 2.28 -6.85
N LEU A 94 -11.13 1.96 -5.57
CA LEU A 94 -12.19 1.64 -4.63
C LEU A 94 -13.16 2.81 -4.41
N SER A 95 -12.65 4.04 -4.36
CA SER A 95 -13.46 5.25 -4.20
C SER A 95 -14.39 5.49 -5.38
N THR A 96 -13.97 5.16 -6.61
CA THR A 96 -14.82 5.29 -7.80
C THR A 96 -15.99 4.30 -7.78
N VAL A 97 -15.73 3.04 -7.41
CA VAL A 97 -16.76 2.01 -7.24
C VAL A 97 -17.74 2.42 -6.16
N TRP A 98 -17.23 2.90 -5.03
CA TRP A 98 -18.05 3.35 -3.92
C TRP A 98 -18.94 4.55 -4.29
N ALA A 99 -18.37 5.58 -4.92
CA ALA A 99 -19.12 6.75 -5.36
C ALA A 99 -20.20 6.39 -6.40
N PHE A 100 -19.95 5.38 -7.23
CA PHE A 100 -20.96 4.84 -8.13
C PHE A 100 -22.13 4.20 -7.37
N LEU A 101 -21.86 3.34 -6.39
CA LEU A 101 -22.90 2.70 -5.56
C LEU A 101 -23.75 3.72 -4.79
N ALA A 102 -23.11 4.74 -4.20
CA ALA A 102 -23.82 5.82 -3.51
C ALA A 102 -24.76 6.59 -4.46
N ARG A 103 -24.29 6.90 -5.68
CA ARG A 103 -25.10 7.57 -6.71
C ARG A 103 -26.23 6.68 -7.22
N ALA A 104 -25.97 5.40 -7.48
CA ALA A 104 -26.98 4.46 -7.95
C ALA A 104 -28.09 4.28 -6.92
N GLY A 105 -27.75 4.07 -5.64
CA GLY A 105 -28.72 3.94 -4.55
C GLY A 105 -29.53 5.23 -4.32
N SER A 106 -28.88 6.39 -4.36
CA SER A 106 -29.56 7.69 -4.26
C SER A 106 -30.51 7.94 -5.44
N SER A 107 -30.08 7.62 -6.67
CA SER A 107 -30.90 7.78 -7.88
C SER A 107 -32.11 6.87 -7.88
N TRP A 108 -31.94 5.61 -7.46
CA TRP A 108 -33.05 4.67 -7.30
C TRP A 108 -34.09 5.14 -6.28
N LEU A 109 -33.63 5.69 -5.14
CA LEU A 109 -34.51 6.25 -4.13
C LEU A 109 -35.24 7.51 -4.65
N LEU A 110 -34.55 8.36 -5.39
CA LEU A 110 -35.15 9.54 -6.02
C LEU A 110 -36.27 9.14 -7.00
N MET A 111 -36.04 8.12 -7.84
CA MET A 111 -37.04 7.63 -8.77
C MET A 111 -38.26 7.03 -8.05
N SER A 112 -38.05 6.37 -6.90
CA SER A 112 -39.11 5.69 -6.15
C SER A 112 -39.94 6.65 -5.28
N THR A 113 -39.29 7.54 -4.56
CA THR A 113 -39.94 8.42 -3.57
C THR A 113 -40.21 9.83 -4.10
N LYS A 114 -39.56 10.22 -5.20
CA LYS A 114 -39.54 11.59 -5.74
C LYS A 114 -39.09 12.66 -4.74
N SER A 115 -38.52 12.26 -3.60
CA SER A 115 -38.04 13.16 -2.55
C SER A 115 -36.56 13.44 -2.75
N ILE A 116 -36.25 14.68 -3.14
CA ILE A 116 -34.87 15.16 -3.30
C ILE A 116 -34.12 15.07 -1.96
N LEU A 117 -34.77 15.49 -0.87
CA LEU A 117 -34.17 15.52 0.46
C LEU A 117 -33.75 14.11 0.93
N SER A 118 -34.62 13.12 0.78
CA SER A 118 -34.35 11.74 1.20
C SER A 118 -33.23 11.11 0.37
N SER A 119 -33.19 11.38 -0.94
CA SER A 119 -32.11 10.90 -1.82
C SER A 119 -30.75 11.52 -1.47
N GLY A 120 -30.73 12.81 -1.12
CA GLY A 120 -29.51 13.53 -0.72
C GLY A 120 -28.96 13.04 0.62
N ILE A 121 -29.85 12.81 1.60
CA ILE A 121 -29.45 12.22 2.90
C ILE A 121 -28.86 10.84 2.69
N LEU A 122 -29.53 9.97 1.92
CA LEU A 122 -29.01 8.62 1.63
C LEU A 122 -27.63 8.69 0.96
N PHE A 123 -27.44 9.59 0.00
CA PHE A 123 -26.16 9.79 -0.67
C PHE A 123 -25.04 10.14 0.31
N VAL A 124 -25.26 11.12 1.19
CA VAL A 124 -24.27 11.55 2.20
C VAL A 124 -23.98 10.44 3.19
N VAL A 125 -25.04 9.78 3.69
CA VAL A 125 -24.93 8.68 4.65
C VAL A 125 -24.11 7.54 4.07
N LEU A 126 -24.42 7.09 2.86
CA LEU A 126 -23.65 6.08 2.16
C LEU A 126 -22.21 6.55 1.98
N SER A 127 -22.01 7.78 1.49
CA SER A 127 -20.69 8.33 1.17
C SER A 127 -19.71 8.36 2.35
N ILE A 128 -20.23 8.39 3.57
CA ILE A 128 -19.43 8.42 4.81
C ILE A 128 -19.38 7.05 5.48
N LEU A 129 -20.51 6.35 5.61
CA LEU A 129 -20.57 5.10 6.38
C LEU A 129 -19.74 3.98 5.74
N LEU A 130 -19.78 3.84 4.42
CA LEU A 130 -19.15 2.69 3.76
C LEU A 130 -17.63 2.75 3.72
N PRO A 131 -16.98 3.91 3.51
CA PRO A 131 -15.55 4.07 3.75
C PRO A 131 -15.15 3.77 5.20
N VAL A 132 -15.97 4.18 6.18
CA VAL A 132 -15.71 3.90 7.61
C VAL A 132 -15.81 2.40 7.90
N ILE A 133 -16.81 1.70 7.34
CA ILE A 133 -16.97 0.24 7.50
C ILE A 133 -15.80 -0.49 6.83
N LEU A 134 -15.41 -0.10 5.62
CA LEU A 134 -14.25 -0.65 4.93
C LEU A 134 -12.96 -0.45 5.74
N TRP A 135 -12.76 0.74 6.30
CA TRP A 135 -11.62 1.04 7.15
C TRP A 135 -11.60 0.16 8.41
N LEU A 136 -12.73 0.02 9.09
CA LEU A 136 -12.87 -0.87 10.25
C LEU A 136 -12.60 -2.32 9.86
N GLY A 137 -13.11 -2.77 8.70
CA GLY A 137 -12.88 -4.10 8.14
C GLY A 137 -11.39 -4.38 7.87
N VAL A 138 -10.70 -3.44 7.20
CA VAL A 138 -9.25 -3.51 6.97
C VAL A 138 -8.51 -3.58 8.30
N LYS A 139 -8.87 -2.73 9.28
CA LYS A 139 -8.24 -2.74 10.61
C LYS A 139 -8.47 -4.05 11.36
N THR A 140 -9.65 -4.65 11.25
CA THR A 140 -9.91 -5.97 11.85
C THR A 140 -9.11 -7.07 11.17
N LEU A 141 -9.00 -7.03 9.83
CA LEU A 141 -8.24 -8.00 9.04
C LEU A 141 -6.74 -7.91 9.28
N THR A 142 -6.19 -6.71 9.47
CA THR A 142 -4.77 -6.53 9.81
C THR A 142 -4.47 -6.97 11.24
N ARG A 143 -5.47 -6.93 12.14
CA ARG A 143 -5.33 -7.31 13.55
C ARG A 143 -5.47 -8.82 13.76
N GLU A 144 -6.27 -9.50 12.94
CA GLU A 144 -6.36 -10.96 12.97
C GLU A 144 -5.12 -11.61 12.34
N LYS A 145 -4.57 -12.63 13.01
CA LYS A 145 -3.36 -13.37 12.60
C LYS A 145 -3.50 -14.20 11.32
N THR A 146 -4.65 -14.12 10.64
CA THR A 146 -5.14 -15.10 9.67
C THR A 146 -4.47 -14.97 8.30
N LEU A 147 -3.91 -13.80 7.95
CA LEU A 147 -3.24 -13.55 6.68
C LEU A 147 -1.78 -13.11 6.91
N GLY A 148 -0.88 -14.09 7.08
CA GLY A 148 0.55 -13.87 7.33
C GLY A 148 1.25 -12.98 6.30
N ILE A 149 0.74 -12.93 5.05
CA ILE A 149 1.24 -12.08 3.96
C ILE A 149 1.03 -10.59 4.25
N VAL A 150 -0.09 -10.22 4.91
CA VAL A 150 -0.45 -8.82 5.14
C VAL A 150 0.40 -8.20 6.25
N ARG A 151 0.78 -8.97 7.28
CA ARG A 151 1.54 -8.50 8.45
C ARG A 151 2.98 -8.07 8.13
N GLN A 152 3.59 -8.65 7.10
CA GLN A 152 4.94 -8.30 6.66
C GLN A 152 4.98 -7.06 5.77
N SER A 153 3.82 -6.52 5.37
CA SER A 153 3.79 -5.32 4.55
C SER A 153 4.13 -4.07 5.37
N PRO A 154 4.90 -3.11 4.83
CA PRO A 154 5.12 -1.81 5.46
C PRO A 154 3.80 -1.07 5.74
N PHE A 155 2.75 -1.39 4.97
CA PHE A 155 1.43 -0.83 5.09
C PHE A 155 0.71 -1.25 6.38
N SER A 156 0.79 -2.51 6.80
CA SER A 156 0.15 -2.95 8.06
C SER A 156 0.80 -2.31 9.29
N GLN A 157 2.14 -2.18 9.29
CA GLN A 157 2.85 -1.48 10.36
C GLN A 157 2.45 0.00 10.43
N PHE A 158 2.26 0.64 9.27
CA PHE A 158 1.80 2.01 9.15
C PHE A 158 0.36 2.22 9.65
N VAL A 159 -0.56 1.30 9.33
CA VAL A 159 -1.96 1.33 9.78
C VAL A 159 -2.07 1.16 11.30
N GLU A 160 -1.17 0.38 11.92
CA GLU A 160 -1.11 0.20 13.38
C GLU A 160 -0.41 1.36 14.12
N GLN A 161 0.31 2.23 13.41
CA GLN A 161 1.07 3.32 14.02
C GLN A 161 0.18 4.48 14.49
N ARG A 162 0.64 5.23 15.50
CA ARG A 162 -0.11 6.29 16.20
C ARG A 162 -0.65 7.43 15.30
N TRP A 163 -0.18 7.54 14.05
CA TRP A 163 -0.64 8.53 13.06
C TRP A 163 -1.59 7.96 11.99
N GLY A 164 -1.76 6.63 11.94
CA GLY A 164 -2.61 5.96 10.94
C GLY A 164 -4.08 6.39 11.02
N TRP A 165 -4.59 6.72 12.21
CA TRP A 165 -5.95 7.24 12.37
C TRP A 165 -6.09 8.69 11.85
N LEU A 166 -5.09 9.55 12.05
CA LEU A 166 -5.11 10.93 11.53
C LEU A 166 -5.06 10.95 10.01
N LEU A 167 -4.24 10.10 9.41
CA LEU A 167 -4.14 9.97 7.96
C LEU A 167 -5.37 9.28 7.35
N GLY A 168 -5.97 8.31 8.04
CA GLY A 168 -7.28 7.77 7.69
C GLY A 168 -8.39 8.83 7.73
N CYS A 169 -8.39 9.70 8.74
CA CYS A 169 -9.31 10.85 8.81
C CYS A 169 -9.04 11.88 7.71
N LEU A 170 -7.78 12.18 7.38
CA LEU A 170 -7.39 13.05 6.27
C LEU A 170 -7.78 12.46 4.90
N ALA A 171 -7.65 11.15 4.71
CA ALA A 171 -8.16 10.46 3.53
C ALA A 171 -9.69 10.51 3.47
N GLY A 172 -10.37 10.40 4.62
CA GLY A 172 -11.80 10.68 4.76
C GLY A 172 -12.18 12.12 4.42
N LEU A 173 -11.33 13.09 4.77
CA LEU A 173 -11.48 14.49 4.38
C LEU A 173 -11.32 14.67 2.86
N PHE A 174 -10.44 13.88 2.23
CA PHE A 174 -10.31 13.80 0.78
C PHE A 174 -11.58 13.25 0.11
N LEU A 175 -12.38 12.43 0.81
CA LEU A 175 -13.71 12.00 0.38
C LEU A 175 -14.78 13.09 0.54
N LEU A 176 -14.54 14.15 1.31
CA LEU A 176 -15.45 15.31 1.35
C LEU A 176 -15.36 16.16 0.08
N VAL A 177 -14.22 16.15 -0.62
CA VAL A 177 -14.03 16.87 -1.89
C VAL A 177 -15.07 16.46 -2.96
N PRO A 178 -15.30 15.18 -3.25
CA PRO A 178 -16.36 14.78 -4.18
C PRO A 178 -17.77 15.06 -3.65
N ILE A 179 -18.01 15.04 -2.34
CA ILE A 179 -19.32 15.42 -1.75
C ILE A 179 -19.60 16.91 -1.99
N GLY A 180 -18.59 17.77 -1.78
CA GLY A 180 -18.66 19.20 -2.09
C GLY A 180 -18.89 19.45 -3.58
N GLY A 181 -18.19 18.72 -4.45
CA GLY A 181 -18.40 18.78 -5.90
C GLY A 181 -19.83 18.43 -6.32
N ILE A 182 -20.44 17.42 -5.69
CA ILE A 182 -21.82 17.00 -5.97
C ILE A 182 -22.83 18.02 -5.48
N LEU A 183 -22.68 18.53 -4.26
CA LEU A 183 -23.56 19.59 -3.74
C LEU A 183 -23.47 20.85 -4.61
N LEU A 184 -22.26 21.22 -5.04
CA LEU A 184 -22.06 22.35 -5.95
C LEU A 184 -22.72 22.10 -7.31
N THR A 185 -22.61 20.89 -7.89
CA THR A 185 -23.31 20.54 -9.14
C THR A 185 -24.83 20.56 -8.99
N SER A 186 -25.38 20.19 -7.83
CA SER A 186 -26.81 20.21 -7.55
C SER A 186 -27.34 21.64 -7.36
N ILE A 187 -26.58 22.49 -6.66
CA ILE A 187 -26.93 23.92 -6.48
C ILE A 187 -26.84 24.64 -7.83
N THR A 188 -25.82 24.38 -8.63
CA THR A 188 -25.69 24.98 -9.97
C THR A 188 -26.78 24.49 -10.92
N ALA A 189 -27.12 23.20 -10.91
CA ALA A 189 -28.24 22.65 -11.68
C ALA A 189 -29.58 23.32 -11.35
N ALA A 190 -29.82 23.65 -10.08
CA ALA A 190 -31.07 24.26 -9.63
C ALA A 190 -31.20 25.74 -10.04
N ASN A 191 -30.09 26.43 -10.32
CA ASN A 191 -30.06 27.88 -10.52
C ASN A 191 -29.64 28.30 -11.95
N MET A 192 -29.22 27.35 -12.81
CA MET A 192 -28.75 27.65 -14.16
C MET A 192 -29.78 27.26 -15.24
N PRO A 193 -29.84 28.02 -16.35
CA PRO A 193 -30.52 27.59 -17.56
C PRO A 193 -29.96 26.26 -18.08
N ILE A 194 -30.83 25.41 -18.64
CA ILE A 194 -30.49 24.04 -19.08
C ILE A 194 -29.30 24.02 -20.06
N THR A 195 -29.19 25.00 -20.95
CA THR A 195 -28.10 25.11 -21.93
C THR A 195 -26.73 25.36 -21.28
N MET A 196 -26.68 26.28 -20.32
CA MET A 196 -25.46 26.58 -19.54
C MET A 196 -25.06 25.41 -18.64
N TYR A 197 -26.04 24.69 -18.09
CA TYR A 197 -25.78 23.50 -17.30
C TYR A 197 -25.19 22.36 -18.15
N ALA A 198 -25.65 22.19 -19.40
CA ALA A 198 -25.12 21.19 -20.31
C ALA A 198 -23.63 21.42 -20.62
N GLU A 199 -23.23 22.66 -20.87
CA GLU A 199 -21.82 23.03 -21.10
C GLU A 199 -20.97 22.82 -19.83
N TYR A 200 -21.47 23.28 -18.66
CA TYR A 200 -20.81 23.08 -17.37
C TYR A 200 -20.63 21.59 -17.05
N SER A 201 -21.69 20.79 -17.22
CA SER A 201 -21.67 19.35 -17.03
C SER A 201 -20.63 18.67 -17.92
N ALA A 202 -20.56 19.03 -19.21
CA ALA A 202 -19.59 18.47 -20.13
C ALA A 202 -18.14 18.76 -19.69
N VAL A 203 -17.86 20.00 -19.26
CA VAL A 203 -16.53 20.40 -18.77
C VAL A 203 -16.16 19.66 -17.48
N VAL A 204 -17.09 19.54 -16.52
CA VAL A 204 -16.86 18.81 -15.26
C VAL A 204 -16.62 17.32 -15.53
N SER A 205 -17.40 16.70 -16.42
CA SER A 205 -17.22 15.30 -16.80
C SER A 205 -15.88 15.06 -17.50
N MET A 206 -15.45 15.98 -18.38
CA MET A 206 -14.14 15.94 -19.02
C MET A 206 -13.01 16.00 -17.98
N TYR A 207 -13.10 16.93 -17.03
CA TYR A 207 -12.13 17.03 -15.93
C TYR A 207 -12.08 15.77 -15.07
N GLN A 208 -13.23 15.19 -14.71
CA GLN A 208 -13.31 13.96 -13.92
C GLN A 208 -12.74 12.75 -14.67
N LEU A 209 -12.97 12.66 -15.98
CA LEU A 209 -12.39 11.61 -16.81
C LEU A 209 -10.87 11.75 -16.93
N VAL A 210 -10.40 12.97 -17.19
CA VAL A 210 -8.97 13.28 -17.28
C VAL A 210 -8.27 12.99 -15.96
N SER A 211 -8.75 13.53 -14.83
CA SER A 211 -8.16 13.29 -13.52
C SER A 211 -8.30 11.84 -13.05
N GLY A 212 -9.40 11.17 -13.37
CA GLY A 212 -9.63 9.76 -13.04
C GLY A 212 -8.71 8.79 -13.78
N ILE A 213 -8.15 9.19 -14.93
CA ILE A 213 -7.27 8.35 -15.77
C ILE A 213 -5.79 8.79 -15.67
N LEU A 214 -5.51 10.09 -15.70
CA LEU A 214 -4.13 10.60 -15.67
C LEU A 214 -3.43 10.35 -14.34
N LEU A 215 -4.08 10.54 -13.20
CA LEU A 215 -3.47 10.28 -11.90
C LEU A 215 -3.03 8.82 -11.76
N PRO A 216 -3.88 7.83 -12.12
CA PRO A 216 -3.44 6.45 -12.14
C PRO A 216 -2.32 6.14 -13.10
N LEU A 217 -2.37 6.68 -14.33
CA LEU A 217 -1.32 6.47 -15.33
C LEU A 217 0.02 7.07 -14.88
N LEU A 218 0.01 8.30 -14.34
CA LEU A 218 1.19 8.94 -13.78
C LEU A 218 1.74 8.13 -12.59
N GLY A 219 0.87 7.60 -11.74
CA GLY A 219 1.25 6.68 -10.67
C GLY A 219 1.92 5.42 -11.19
N LEU A 220 1.37 4.78 -12.23
CA LEU A 220 1.95 3.58 -12.85
C LEU A 220 3.28 3.87 -13.55
N ILE A 221 3.41 5.00 -14.24
CA ILE A 221 4.66 5.46 -14.86
C ILE A 221 5.72 5.69 -13.79
N LEU A 222 5.37 6.36 -12.69
CA LEU A 222 6.27 6.56 -11.55
C LEU A 222 6.73 5.22 -10.96
N LEU A 223 5.80 4.26 -10.79
CA LEU A 223 6.13 2.92 -10.32
C LEU A 223 7.09 2.17 -11.26
N GLN A 224 6.86 2.25 -12.57
CA GLN A 224 7.76 1.66 -13.56
C GLN A 224 9.14 2.31 -13.54
N TRP A 225 9.19 3.64 -13.49
CA TRP A 225 10.44 4.41 -13.41
C TRP A 225 11.27 4.01 -12.19
N LEU A 226 10.64 3.96 -11.01
CA LEU A 226 11.28 3.51 -9.76
C LEU A 226 11.81 2.07 -9.84
N ASN A 227 11.15 1.19 -10.60
CA ASN A 227 11.58 -0.21 -10.75
C ASN A 227 12.76 -0.37 -11.73
N VAL A 228 12.81 0.46 -12.78
CA VAL A 228 13.94 0.50 -13.73
C VAL A 228 15.20 1.02 -13.05
N ASP A 229 15.08 2.03 -12.19
CA ASP A 229 16.23 2.62 -11.49
C ASP A 229 16.88 1.61 -10.52
N ARG A 230 16.06 0.86 -9.77
CA ARG A 230 16.54 -0.25 -8.92
C ARG A 230 17.35 -1.28 -9.71
N LYS A 231 16.85 -1.73 -10.88
CA LYS A 231 17.55 -2.74 -11.71
C LYS A 231 18.90 -2.24 -12.22
N LYS A 232 19.03 -0.94 -12.52
CA LYS A 232 20.29 -0.35 -12.95
C LYS A 232 21.32 -0.35 -11.82
N HIS A 233 20.91 0.03 -10.61
CA HIS A 233 21.79 0.01 -9.43
C HIS A 233 22.29 -1.39 -9.08
N LEU A 234 21.45 -2.42 -9.23
CA LEU A 234 21.84 -3.83 -9.01
C LEU A 234 22.76 -4.40 -10.09
N ALA A 235 22.80 -3.82 -11.30
CA ALA A 235 23.65 -4.28 -12.40
C ALA A 235 25.05 -3.63 -12.42
N THR A 236 25.27 -2.59 -11.62
CA THR A 236 26.53 -1.83 -11.55
C THR A 236 27.37 -2.15 -10.30
N ASN A 237 26.84 -2.92 -9.36
CA ASN A 237 27.54 -3.47 -8.20
C ASN A 237 27.82 -4.95 -8.42
#